data_AF-A0AAU8IE51-F1
#
_entry.id   AF-A0AAU8IE51-F1
#
_cell.length_a   1.000
_cell.length_b   1.000
_cell.length_c   1.000
_cell.angle_alpha   90.00
_cell.angle_beta   90.00
_cell.angle_gamma   90.00
#
_symmetry.space_group_name_H-M   'P 1'
#
loop_
_entity.id
_entity.type
_entity.pdbx_description
1 polymer ?
#
loop_
_entity_poly.entity_id
_entity_poly.type
_entity_poly.pdbx_seq_one_letter_code
_entity_poly.pdbx_strand_id
1 'polypeptide(L)'
;MKKQDGFTLLSTLLGLSIFSVVLLLVTCAAGILASRFQDDVGLRKEITIFLSQTALELHQSNAISCSDGNRTLILLKDDQEITYKLDSKGRLVRSVDDRGYEIVLQRIKSVRFDTDGRYLFIHLVDQQHRSYFLVDSTYLGKEAVNNSLD
;
A
#
# COMPACT_ATOMS: atom_id res chain seq x y z
N MET A 1 48.46 -45.38 -31.63
CA MET A 1 48.00 -44.07 -31.12
C MET A 1 46.72 -44.31 -30.33
N LYS A 2 46.75 -44.15 -29.00
CA LYS A 2 45.66 -44.52 -28.09
C LYS A 2 44.51 -43.50 -28.18
N LYS A 3 43.27 -43.98 -28.32
CA LYS A 3 42.01 -43.22 -28.37
C LYS A 3 41.89 -42.28 -27.15
N GLN A 4 42.03 -40.98 -27.34
CA GLN A 4 41.83 -39.94 -26.31
C GLN A 4 40.43 -39.31 -26.35
N ASP A 5 39.66 -39.58 -27.39
CA ASP A 5 38.38 -38.91 -27.66
C ASP A 5 37.29 -39.17 -26.61
N GLY A 6 37.29 -40.36 -25.99
CA GLY A 6 36.33 -40.72 -24.94
C GLY A 6 36.55 -39.96 -23.62
N PHE A 7 37.79 -39.56 -23.33
CA PHE A 7 38.12 -38.82 -22.12
C PHE A 7 37.67 -37.36 -22.22
N THR A 8 37.80 -36.77 -23.40
CA THR A 8 37.31 -35.43 -23.72
C THR A 8 35.79 -35.37 -23.61
N LEU A 9 35.05 -36.36 -24.14
CA LEU A 9 33.59 -36.39 -24.08
C LEU A 9 33.04 -36.55 -22.66
N LEU A 10 33.68 -37.37 -21.82
CA LEU A 10 33.28 -37.51 -20.42
C LEU A 10 33.54 -36.22 -19.63
N SER A 11 34.66 -35.55 -19.89
CA SER A 11 35.01 -34.29 -19.25
C SER A 11 34.05 -33.15 -19.62
N THR A 12 33.59 -33.10 -20.87
CA THR A 12 32.61 -32.08 -21.31
C THR A 12 31.22 -32.34 -20.74
N LEU A 13 30.79 -33.60 -20.62
CA LEU A 13 29.54 -33.98 -19.94
C LEU A 13 29.56 -33.62 -18.44
N LEU A 14 30.67 -33.89 -17.76
CA LEU A 14 30.86 -33.47 -16.36
C LEU A 14 30.86 -31.94 -16.23
N GLY A 15 31.56 -31.24 -17.11
CA GLY A 15 31.57 -29.77 -17.14
C GLY A 15 30.18 -29.18 -17.37
N LEU A 16 29.41 -29.75 -18.31
CA LEU A 16 28.04 -29.32 -18.58
C LEU A 16 27.12 -29.60 -17.38
N SER A 17 27.26 -30.75 -16.73
CA SER A 17 26.48 -31.09 -15.53
C SER A 17 26.73 -30.11 -14.39
N ILE A 18 28.00 -29.79 -14.10
CA ILE A 18 28.36 -28.81 -13.09
C ILE A 18 27.81 -27.42 -13.46
N PHE A 19 27.95 -27.02 -14.73
CA PHE A 19 27.43 -25.74 -15.20
C PHE A 19 25.91 -25.63 -15.07
N SER A 20 25.17 -26.69 -15.42
CA SER A 20 23.72 -26.74 -15.24
C SER A 20 23.31 -26.64 -13.77
N VAL A 21 24.02 -27.31 -12.87
CA VAL A 21 23.77 -27.20 -11.42
C VAL A 21 24.01 -25.76 -10.94
N VAL A 22 25.10 -25.13 -11.38
CA VAL A 22 25.38 -23.72 -11.05
C VAL A 22 24.28 -22.79 -11.56
N LEU A 23 23.82 -22.97 -12.81
CA LEU A 23 22.73 -22.17 -13.37
C LEU A 23 21.42 -22.34 -12.60
N LEU A 24 21.09 -23.57 -12.18
CA LEU A 24 19.91 -23.84 -11.35
C LEU A 24 20.00 -23.12 -10.01
N LEU A 25 21.16 -23.19 -9.34
CA LEU A 25 21.38 -22.50 -8.07
C LEU A 25 21.26 -20.98 -8.21
N VAL A 26 21.85 -20.40 -9.26
CA VAL A 26 21.73 -18.96 -9.56
C VAL A 26 20.27 -18.56 -9.81
N THR A 27 19.53 -19.37 -10.58
CA THR A 27 18.12 -19.09 -10.88
C THR A 27 17.25 -19.18 -9.62
N CYS A 28 17.48 -20.17 -8.76
CA CYS A 28 16.79 -20.27 -7.47
C CYS A 28 17.11 -19.07 -6.56
N ALA A 29 18.38 -18.67 -6.45
CA ALA A 29 18.78 -17.50 -5.67
C ALA A 29 18.13 -16.21 -6.20
N ALA A 30 18.11 -16.03 -7.52
CA ALA A 30 17.46 -14.90 -8.17
C ALA A 30 15.94 -14.86 -7.90
N GLY A 31 15.25 -16.01 -7.96
CA GLY A 31 13.82 -16.11 -7.65
C GLY A 31 13.49 -15.74 -6.21
N ILE A 32 14.29 -16.23 -5.25
CA ILE A 32 14.13 -15.88 -3.83
C ILE A 32 14.33 -14.38 -3.62
N LEU A 33 15.34 -13.79 -4.26
CA LEU A 33 15.61 -12.36 -4.12
C LEU A 33 14.50 -11.51 -4.77
N ALA A 34 14.05 -11.88 -5.97
CA ALA A 34 13.00 -11.16 -6.70
C ALA A 34 11.66 -11.16 -5.96
N SER A 35 11.25 -12.28 -5.36
CA SER A 35 9.99 -12.36 -4.58
C SER A 35 9.97 -11.40 -3.39
N ARG A 36 11.11 -11.17 -2.73
CA ARG A 36 11.22 -10.21 -1.62
C ARG A 36 11.03 -8.76 -2.06
N PHE A 37 11.47 -8.41 -3.27
CA PHE A 37 11.33 -7.06 -3.80
C PHE A 37 9.93 -6.79 -4.37
N GLN A 38 9.25 -7.79 -4.95
CA GLN A 38 7.90 -7.60 -5.50
C GLN A 38 6.86 -7.24 -4.44
N ASP A 39 6.92 -7.87 -3.25
CA ASP A 39 5.99 -7.59 -2.15
C ASP A 39 6.02 -6.12 -1.70
N ASP A 40 7.19 -5.50 -1.73
CA ASP A 40 7.40 -4.12 -1.30
C ASP A 40 6.96 -3.09 -2.37
N VAL A 41 7.30 -3.36 -3.64
CA VAL A 41 6.91 -2.49 -4.75
C VAL A 41 5.38 -2.48 -4.93
N GLY A 42 4.72 -3.63 -4.76
CA GLY A 42 3.27 -3.74 -4.82
C GLY A 42 2.58 -2.87 -3.77
N LEU A 43 2.95 -3.03 -2.48
CA LEU A 43 2.35 -2.29 -1.38
C LEU A 43 2.58 -0.77 -1.50
N ARG A 44 3.78 -0.33 -1.89
CA ARG A 44 4.06 1.10 -2.10
C ARG A 44 3.18 1.70 -3.20
N LYS A 45 2.92 0.93 -4.26
CA LYS A 45 2.02 1.35 -5.34
C LYS A 45 0.58 1.42 -4.86
N GLU A 46 0.11 0.41 -4.12
CA GLU A 46 -1.23 0.41 -3.49
C GLU A 46 -1.43 1.63 -2.58
N ILE A 47 -0.47 1.92 -1.70
CA ILE A 47 -0.52 3.10 -0.82
C ILE A 47 -0.59 4.39 -1.64
N THR A 48 0.22 4.53 -2.69
CA THR A 48 0.18 5.71 -3.56
C THR A 48 -1.18 5.89 -4.22
N ILE A 49 -1.77 4.81 -4.73
CA ILE A 49 -3.10 4.82 -5.37
C ILE A 49 -4.17 5.21 -4.35
N PHE A 50 -4.14 4.59 -3.17
CA PHE A 50 -5.03 4.91 -2.06
C PHE A 50 -4.96 6.39 -1.70
N LEU A 51 -3.76 6.93 -1.46
CA LEU A 51 -3.59 8.33 -1.08
C LEU A 51 -4.13 9.29 -2.16
N SER A 52 -3.89 8.99 -3.44
CA SER A 52 -4.39 9.77 -4.57
C SER A 52 -5.93 9.72 -4.68
N GLN A 53 -6.51 8.53 -4.54
CA GLN A 53 -7.97 8.35 -4.57
C GLN A 53 -8.65 9.03 -3.37
N THR A 54 -8.11 8.87 -2.17
CA THR A 54 -8.63 9.51 -0.96
C THR A 54 -8.51 11.02 -1.05
N ALA A 55 -7.43 11.58 -1.59
CA ALA A 55 -7.33 13.02 -1.83
C ALA A 55 -8.44 13.52 -2.78
N LEU A 56 -8.69 12.80 -3.88
CA LEU A 56 -9.78 13.15 -4.80
C LEU A 56 -11.16 13.08 -4.12
N GLU A 57 -11.43 12.05 -3.32
CA GLU A 57 -12.67 11.94 -2.54
C GLU A 57 -12.78 13.06 -1.51
N LEU A 58 -11.65 13.47 -0.89
CA LEU A 58 -11.59 14.57 0.06
C LEU A 58 -12.05 15.88 -0.57
N HIS A 59 -11.54 16.20 -1.75
CA HIS A 59 -11.92 17.41 -2.49
C HIS A 59 -13.38 17.44 -2.91
N GLN A 60 -14.02 16.26 -3.01
CA GLN A 60 -15.42 16.12 -3.35
C GLN A 60 -16.32 16.01 -2.11
N SER A 61 -15.74 15.92 -0.91
CA SER A 61 -16.49 15.81 0.34
C SER A 61 -16.99 17.17 0.82
N ASN A 62 -18.18 17.17 1.41
CA ASN A 62 -18.82 18.33 2.01
C ASN A 62 -18.37 18.51 3.47
N ALA A 63 -18.24 17.41 4.22
CA ALA A 63 -17.85 17.36 5.63
C ALA A 63 -16.78 16.28 5.86
N ILE A 64 -15.83 16.52 6.76
CA ILE A 64 -14.87 15.50 7.25
C ILE A 64 -14.91 15.48 8.77
N SER A 65 -14.88 14.29 9.35
CA SER A 65 -14.62 14.12 10.77
C SER A 65 -13.71 12.92 11.04
N CYS A 66 -13.05 12.93 12.20
CA CYS A 66 -12.26 11.82 12.70
C CYS A 66 -12.89 11.29 13.98
N SER A 67 -12.90 9.97 14.14
CA SER A 67 -13.47 9.29 15.31
C SER A 67 -12.54 8.19 15.83
N ASP A 68 -12.90 7.59 16.96
CA ASP A 68 -12.17 6.49 17.62
C ASP A 68 -10.70 6.84 17.90
N GLY A 69 -10.46 8.01 18.49
CA GLY A 69 -9.12 8.48 18.83
C GLY A 69 -8.21 8.58 17.60
N ASN A 70 -8.72 9.19 16.52
CA ASN A 70 -8.00 9.44 15.27
C ASN A 70 -7.71 8.16 14.45
N ARG A 71 -8.49 7.08 14.63
CA ARG A 71 -8.32 5.81 13.90
C ARG A 71 -9.36 5.57 12.81
N THR A 72 -10.44 6.34 12.82
CA THR A 72 -11.51 6.27 11.83
C THR A 72 -11.65 7.63 11.16
N LEU A 73 -11.63 7.64 9.83
CA LEU A 73 -11.91 8.82 9.01
C LEU A 73 -13.32 8.70 8.44
N ILE A 74 -14.12 9.75 8.57
CA ILE A 74 -15.48 9.83 8.07
C ILE A 74 -15.55 11.01 7.10
N LEU A 75 -15.96 10.74 5.86
CA LEU A 75 -16.20 11.73 4.82
C LEU A 75 -17.69 11.75 4.51
N LEU A 76 -18.29 12.94 4.46
CA LEU A 76 -19.66 13.14 4.02
C LEU A 76 -19.64 13.70 2.61
N LYS A 77 -20.17 12.95 1.65
CA LYS A 77 -20.23 13.34 0.24
C LYS A 77 -21.64 13.08 -0.31
N ASP A 78 -22.30 14.12 -0.80
CA ASP A 78 -23.62 14.01 -1.45
C ASP A 78 -24.65 13.19 -0.65
N ASP A 79 -24.73 13.44 0.66
CA ASP A 79 -25.60 12.74 1.63
C ASP A 79 -25.22 11.27 1.92
N GLN A 80 -24.04 10.84 1.47
CA GLN A 80 -23.45 9.53 1.79
C GLN A 80 -22.30 9.67 2.79
N GLU A 81 -22.23 8.73 3.72
CA GLU A 81 -21.16 8.64 4.72
C GLU A 81 -20.12 7.60 4.30
N ILE A 82 -18.94 8.06 3.90
CA ILE A 82 -17.81 7.18 3.54
C ILE A 82 -16.91 7.05 4.77
N THR A 83 -16.74 5.84 5.27
CA THR A 83 -15.91 5.56 6.44
C THR A 83 -14.68 4.75 6.06
N TYR A 84 -13.52 5.16 6.56
CA TYR A 84 -12.28 4.40 6.50
C TYR A 84 -11.87 3.95 7.90
N LYS A 85 -11.71 2.64 8.08
CA LYS A 85 -11.33 2.06 9.37
C LYS A 85 -10.33 0.92 9.20
N LEU A 86 -9.32 0.90 10.06
CA LEU A 86 -8.39 -0.23 10.14
C LEU A 86 -9.02 -1.37 10.95
N ASP A 87 -9.07 -2.56 10.35
CA ASP A 87 -9.53 -3.76 11.03
C ASP A 87 -8.43 -4.40 11.88
N SER A 88 -8.82 -5.38 12.71
CA SER A 88 -7.88 -6.11 13.58
C SER A 88 -6.86 -6.99 12.83
N LYS A 89 -7.05 -7.20 11.52
CA LYS A 89 -6.15 -7.99 10.67
C LYS A 89 -5.17 -7.10 9.88
N GLY A 90 -5.15 -5.79 10.14
CA GLY A 90 -4.28 -4.85 9.45
C GLY A 90 -4.74 -4.52 8.02
N ARG A 91 -6.05 -4.55 7.79
CA ARG A 91 -6.68 -4.16 6.51
C ARG A 91 -7.44 -2.86 6.72
N LEU A 92 -7.15 -1.87 5.88
CA LEU A 92 -7.92 -0.64 5.84
C LEU A 92 -9.17 -0.91 4.99
N VAL A 93 -10.33 -0.75 5.61
CA VAL A 93 -11.63 -1.01 4.99
C VAL A 93 -12.33 0.32 4.75
N ARG A 94 -12.92 0.45 3.57
CA ARG A 94 -13.82 1.53 3.16
C ARG A 94 -15.26 0.99 3.13
N SER A 95 -16.18 1.75 3.72
CA SER A 95 -17.63 1.50 3.67
C SER A 95 -18.36 2.78 3.28
N VAL A 96 -19.54 2.65 2.66
CA VAL A 96 -20.39 3.79 2.26
C VAL A 96 -21.78 3.58 2.87
N ASP A 97 -22.24 4.52 3.70
CA ASP A 97 -23.46 4.43 4.52
C ASP A 97 -23.49 3.18 5.41
N ASP A 98 -22.34 2.82 6.00
CA ASP A 98 -22.15 1.55 6.74
C ASP A 98 -22.50 0.29 5.93
N ARG A 99 -22.62 0.44 4.60
CA ARG A 99 -22.89 -0.61 3.64
C ARG A 99 -21.65 -0.79 2.76
N GLY A 100 -21.30 -2.04 2.52
CA GLY A 100 -20.10 -2.39 1.76
C GLY A 100 -18.87 -2.63 2.65
N TYR A 101 -18.01 -3.51 2.14
CA TYR A 101 -16.78 -3.93 2.78
C TYR A 101 -15.69 -3.98 1.71
N GLU A 102 -15.11 -2.83 1.41
CA GLU A 102 -14.06 -2.73 0.41
C GLU A 102 -12.71 -2.65 1.11
N ILE A 103 -11.81 -3.59 0.82
CA ILE A 103 -10.45 -3.58 1.35
C ILE A 103 -9.61 -2.67 0.45
N VAL A 104 -9.28 -1.48 0.92
CA VAL A 104 -8.49 -0.49 0.15
C VAL A 104 -6.99 -0.65 0.35
N LEU A 105 -6.56 -1.09 1.53
CA LEU A 105 -5.15 -1.42 1.81
C LEU A 105 -5.06 -2.68 2.68
N GLN A 106 -3.97 -3.41 2.50
CA GLN A 106 -3.63 -4.59 3.31
C GLN A 106 -2.23 -4.42 3.90
N ARG A 107 -1.89 -5.27 4.89
CA ARG A 107 -0.57 -5.29 5.54
C ARG A 107 -0.20 -3.95 6.20
N ILE A 108 -1.21 -3.23 6.71
CA ILE A 108 -1.03 -1.98 7.44
C ILE A 108 -0.95 -2.30 8.93
N LYS A 109 0.06 -1.75 9.60
CA LYS A 109 0.27 -1.89 11.05
C LYS A 109 -0.59 -0.90 11.83
N SER A 110 -0.65 0.35 11.38
CA SER A 110 -1.46 1.38 12.02
C SER A 110 -1.81 2.49 11.05
N VAL A 111 -2.97 3.11 11.27
CA VAL A 111 -3.39 4.35 10.62
C VAL A 111 -3.74 5.38 11.68
N ARG A 112 -3.45 6.64 11.39
CA ARG A 112 -3.91 7.79 12.17
C ARG A 112 -4.40 8.88 11.22
N PHE A 113 -5.58 9.40 11.52
CA PHE A 113 -6.23 10.49 10.80
C PHE A 113 -6.37 11.68 11.74
N ASP A 114 -5.81 12.82 11.38
CA ASP A 114 -5.91 14.04 12.17
C ASP A 114 -6.53 15.14 11.31
N THR A 115 -7.53 15.84 11.83
CA THR A 115 -8.18 16.95 11.13
C THR A 115 -8.17 18.18 12.01
N ASP A 116 -7.66 19.29 11.47
CA ASP A 116 -7.63 20.60 12.13
C ASP A 116 -8.63 21.57 11.45
N GLY A 117 -9.71 21.03 10.87
CA GLY A 117 -10.75 21.77 10.14
C GLY A 117 -10.32 22.33 8.78
N ARG A 118 -9.02 22.56 8.56
CA ARG A 118 -8.43 23.05 7.31
C ARG A 118 -7.49 22.04 6.64
N TYR A 119 -6.91 21.16 7.45
CA TYR A 119 -5.95 20.16 6.99
C TYR A 119 -6.41 18.78 7.42
N LEU A 120 -6.34 17.81 6.50
CA LEU A 120 -6.38 16.38 6.85
C LEU A 120 -4.96 15.84 6.80
N PHE A 121 -4.51 15.28 7.91
CA PHE A 121 -3.27 14.53 8.05
C PHE A 121 -3.57 13.03 8.12
N ILE A 122 -3.10 12.28 7.13
CA ILE A 122 -3.18 10.81 7.13
C ILE A 122 -1.78 10.27 7.36
N HIS A 123 -1.61 9.47 8.42
CA HIS A 123 -0.37 8.77 8.72
C HIS A 123 -0.59 7.26 8.71
N LEU A 124 0.14 6.58 7.83
CA LEU A 124 0.09 5.14 7.64
C LEU A 124 1.44 4.53 8.00
N VAL A 125 1.42 3.42 8.74
CA VAL A 125 2.62 2.62 9.01
C VAL A 125 2.37 1.21 8.50
N ASP A 126 3.25 0.70 7.64
CA ASP A 126 3.19 -0.67 7.15
C ASP A 126 3.77 -1.69 8.15
N GLN A 127 3.62 -2.98 7.86
CA GLN A 127 4.22 -4.06 8.68
C GLN A 127 5.76 -4.02 8.72
N GLN A 128 6.41 -3.38 7.74
CA GLN A 128 7.86 -3.17 7.69
C GLN A 128 8.31 -1.90 8.43
N HIS A 129 7.41 -1.25 9.17
CA HIS A 129 7.65 -0.02 9.93
C HIS A 129 7.97 1.21 9.08
N ARG A 130 7.64 1.19 7.79
CA ARG A 130 7.77 2.36 6.93
C ARG A 130 6.55 3.25 7.11
N SER A 131 6.81 4.54 7.20
CA SER A 131 5.78 5.55 7.44
C SER A 131 5.49 6.32 6.17
N TYR A 132 4.20 6.52 5.89
CA TYR A 132 3.69 7.29 4.75
C TYR A 132 2.75 8.36 5.28
N PHE A 133 2.83 9.56 4.70
CA PHE A 133 2.02 10.69 5.12
C PHE A 133 1.36 11.36 3.92
N LEU A 134 0.13 11.80 4.11
CA LEU A 134 -0.58 12.72 3.22
C LEU A 134 -1.04 13.92 4.05
N VAL A 135 -0.78 15.11 3.52
CA VAL A 135 -1.30 16.36 4.07
C VAL A 135 -2.07 17.03 2.96
N ASP A 136 -3.37 17.18 3.15
CA ASP A 136 -4.22 17.93 2.21
C ASP A 136 -4.75 19.18 2.89
N SER A 137 -4.44 20.33 2.29
CA SER A 137 -4.75 21.68 2.80
C SER A 137 -6.00 22.31 2.19
N THR A 138 -6.61 21.60 1.22
CA THR A 138 -7.55 22.19 0.27
C THR A 138 -9.00 21.89 0.64
N TYR A 139 -9.19 21.17 1.74
CA TYR A 139 -10.49 21.01 2.35
C TYR A 139 -10.86 22.29 3.10
N LEU A 140 -11.45 23.24 2.37
CA LEU A 140 -12.18 24.34 2.99
C LEU A 140 -13.44 23.74 3.61
N GLY A 141 -13.41 23.57 4.94
CA GLY A 141 -14.63 23.38 5.72
C GLY A 141 -15.63 24.46 5.28
N LYS A 142 -16.71 24.03 4.63
CA LYS A 142 -17.74 24.92 4.07
C LYS A 142 -18.53 25.66 5.15
N GLU A 143 -18.17 25.50 6.42
CA GLU A 143 -18.81 26.14 7.57
C GLU A 143 -18.17 27.47 8.02
N ALA A 144 -16.99 27.84 7.51
CA ALA A 144 -16.34 29.09 7.94
C ALA A 144 -16.81 30.36 7.20
N VAL A 145 -17.72 30.26 6.21
CA VAL A 145 -18.11 31.40 5.35
C VAL A 145 -19.45 32.04 5.75
N ASN A 146 -20.24 31.44 6.64
CA ASN A 146 -21.57 31.95 6.98
C ASN A 146 -21.68 32.77 8.28
N ASN A 147 -20.56 33.08 8.96
CA ASN A 147 -20.59 33.77 10.26
C ASN A 147 -19.93 35.15 10.27
N SER A 148 -19.83 35.80 9.10
CA SER A 148 -19.27 37.16 8.97
C SER A 148 -20.22 38.16 8.29
N LEU A 149 -21.54 37.90 8.38
CA LEU A 149 -22.60 38.84 8.03
C LEU A 149 -23.71 38.73 9.09
N ASP A 150 -23.43 39.26 10.28
CA ASP A 150 -24.41 39.83 11.21
C ASP A 150 -23.69 40.88 12.08
#